data_AF-A0A438HN78-F1
#
_entry.id   AF-A0A438HN78-F1
#
_cell.length_a   1.000
_cell.length_b   1.000
_cell.length_c   1.000
_cell.angle_alpha   90.00
_cell.angle_beta   90.00
_cell.angle_gamma   90.00
#
_symmetry.space_group_name_H-M   'P 1'
#
loop_
_entity.id
_entity.type
_entity.pdbx_description
1 polymer ?
#
loop_
_entity_poly.entity_id
_entity_poly.type
_entity_poly.pdbx_seq_one_letter_code
_entity_poly.pdbx_strand_id
1 'polypeptide(L)'
;MNQTTINDAYKKEARERACMLITRWMYEAAIPFNAVTYPSFQPMIEAIGQYGVGMKGPTLHELPNIKRTLERAISLNGNIYNRSGLLNMMRQFTGQRELLRPAKTRFATVSSHYRD
;
A
#
# COMPACT_ATOMS: atom_id res chain seq x y z
N MET A 1 -1.00 -29.09 -40.41
CA MET A 1 -1.05 -28.05 -39.36
C MET A 1 -0.41 -28.66 -38.14
N ASN A 2 0.77 -28.19 -37.70
CA ASN A 2 1.62 -28.91 -36.74
C ASN A 2 1.44 -28.36 -35.32
N GLN A 3 1.65 -29.21 -34.31
CA GLN A 3 1.50 -28.90 -32.87
C GLN A 3 2.31 -27.66 -32.42
N THR A 4 3.45 -27.40 -33.05
CA THR A 4 4.29 -26.23 -32.79
C THR A 4 3.58 -24.90 -33.10
N THR A 5 2.95 -24.78 -34.26
CA THR A 5 2.25 -23.55 -34.67
C THR A 5 1.03 -23.22 -33.79
N ILE A 6 0.33 -24.26 -33.31
CA ILE A 6 -0.83 -24.11 -32.42
C ILE A 6 -0.37 -23.65 -31.02
N ASN A 7 0.70 -24.25 -30.48
CA ASN A 7 1.25 -23.88 -29.17
C ASN A 7 1.78 -22.44 -29.16
N ASP A 8 2.38 -21.99 -30.26
CA ASP A 8 2.91 -20.64 -30.38
C ASP A 8 1.79 -19.58 -30.46
N ALA A 9 0.73 -19.88 -31.20
CA ALA A 9 -0.46 -19.01 -31.28
C ALA A 9 -1.14 -18.88 -29.91
N TYR A 10 -1.29 -20.00 -29.19
CA TYR A 10 -1.85 -20.00 -27.83
C TYR A 10 -1.02 -19.14 -26.85
N LYS A 11 0.31 -19.31 -26.86
CA LYS A 11 1.21 -18.52 -26.02
C LYS A 11 1.15 -17.03 -26.35
N LYS A 12 1.05 -16.68 -27.64
CA LYS A 12 0.90 -15.30 -28.10
C LYS A 12 -0.38 -14.67 -27.57
N GLU A 13 -1.51 -15.36 -27.70
CA GLU A 13 -2.80 -14.87 -27.22
C GLU A 13 -2.81 -14.70 -25.69
N ALA A 14 -2.25 -15.66 -24.95
CA ALA A 14 -2.11 -15.56 -23.50
C ALA A 14 -1.27 -14.34 -23.08
N ARG A 15 -0.16 -14.08 -23.79
CA ARG A 15 0.69 -12.91 -23.57
C ARG A 15 -0.06 -11.60 -23.84
N GLU A 16 -0.79 -11.51 -24.94
CA GLU A 16 -1.57 -10.32 -25.30
C GLU A 16 -2.62 -9.98 -24.23
N ARG A 17 -3.34 -10.99 -23.73
CA ARG A 17 -4.28 -10.82 -22.62
C ARG A 17 -3.59 -10.35 -21.33
N ALA A 18 -2.45 -10.95 -20.98
CA ALA A 18 -1.69 -10.53 -19.80
C ALA A 18 -1.23 -9.07 -19.91
N CYS A 19 -0.66 -8.68 -21.06
CA CYS A 19 -0.25 -7.30 -21.31
C CYS A 19 -1.41 -6.31 -21.21
N MET A 20 -2.59 -6.66 -21.76
CA MET A 20 -3.79 -5.81 -21.66
C MET A 20 -4.20 -5.58 -20.20
N LEU A 21 -4.24 -6.64 -19.38
CA LEU A 21 -4.61 -6.55 -17.97
C LEU A 21 -3.58 -5.74 -17.14
N ILE A 22 -2.29 -5.93 -17.41
CA ILE A 22 -1.23 -5.14 -16.78
C ILE A 22 -1.39 -3.65 -17.12
N THR A 23 -1.55 -3.31 -18.40
CA THR A 23 -1.73 -1.91 -18.84
C THR A 23 -2.95 -1.27 -18.18
N ARG A 24 -4.07 -2.00 -18.10
CA ARG A 24 -5.29 -1.53 -17.44
C ARG A 24 -5.07 -1.29 -15.95
N TRP A 25 -4.45 -2.24 -15.24
CA TRP A 25 -4.15 -2.09 -13.81
C TRP A 25 -3.21 -0.90 -13.55
N MET A 26 -2.19 -0.70 -14.39
CA MET A 26 -1.29 0.45 -14.29
C MET A 26 -2.04 1.77 -14.47
N TYR A 27 -2.96 1.84 -15.44
CA TYR A 27 -3.80 3.02 -15.64
C TYR A 27 -4.69 3.31 -14.43
N GLU A 28 -5.40 2.29 -13.91
CA GLU A 28 -6.29 2.41 -12.74
C GLU A 28 -5.53 2.80 -11.46
N ALA A 29 -4.31 2.29 -11.28
CA ALA A 29 -3.45 2.59 -10.14
C ALA A 29 -2.58 3.84 -10.33
N ALA A 30 -2.74 4.57 -11.45
CA ALA A 30 -1.91 5.71 -11.83
C ALA A 30 -0.38 5.43 -11.77
N ILE A 31 0.02 4.21 -12.14
CA ILE A 31 1.42 3.78 -12.20
C ILE A 31 2.02 4.27 -13.53
N PRO A 32 3.15 5.00 -13.49
CA PRO A 32 3.85 5.41 -14.70
C PRO A 32 4.20 4.22 -15.61
N PHE A 33 3.90 4.29 -16.91
CA PHE A 33 4.13 3.17 -17.83
C PHE A 33 5.59 2.77 -17.98
N ASN A 34 6.53 3.66 -17.70
CA ASN A 34 7.95 3.32 -17.64
C ASN A 34 8.30 2.37 -16.48
N ALA A 35 7.39 2.09 -15.53
CA ALA A 35 7.66 1.14 -14.45
C ALA A 35 7.96 -0.29 -14.95
N VAL A 36 7.49 -0.67 -16.15
CA VAL A 36 7.83 -1.99 -16.73
C VAL A 36 9.30 -2.12 -17.14
N THR A 37 10.04 -1.01 -17.22
CA THR A 37 11.47 -1.03 -17.55
C THR A 37 12.35 -1.29 -16.32
N TYR A 38 11.77 -1.26 -15.12
CA TYR A 38 12.53 -1.52 -13.91
C TYR A 38 12.99 -2.98 -13.84
N PRO A 39 14.25 -3.25 -13.44
CA PRO A 39 14.80 -4.62 -13.36
C PRO A 39 13.99 -5.58 -12.48
N SER A 40 13.19 -5.06 -11.55
CA SER A 40 12.30 -5.83 -10.68
C SER A 40 11.06 -6.37 -11.39
N PHE A 41 10.68 -5.84 -12.55
CA PHE A 41 9.45 -6.22 -13.24
C PHE A 41 9.51 -7.66 -13.76
N GLN A 42 10.59 -8.05 -14.45
CA GLN A 42 10.73 -9.38 -15.02
C GLN A 42 10.75 -10.50 -13.96
N PRO A 43 11.53 -10.41 -12.85
CA PRO A 43 11.46 -11.38 -11.76
C PRO A 43 10.08 -11.52 -11.13
N MET A 44 9.31 -10.43 -11.04
CA MET A 44 7.92 -10.47 -10.56
C MET A 44 7.03 -11.29 -11.50
N ILE A 45 7.14 -11.09 -12.82
CA ILE A 45 6.38 -11.88 -13.81
C ILE A 45 6.78 -13.36 -13.76
N GLU A 46 8.07 -13.66 -13.61
CA GLU A 46 8.56 -15.04 -13.50
C GLU A 46 8.04 -15.73 -12.25
N ALA A 47 8.06 -15.07 -11.09
CA ALA A 47 7.53 -15.63 -9.86
C ALA A 47 6.02 -15.91 -9.97
N ILE A 48 5.25 -15.00 -10.57
CA ILE A 48 3.82 -15.20 -10.85
C ILE A 48 3.62 -16.39 -11.80
N GLY A 49 4.41 -16.47 -12.87
CA GLY A 49 4.35 -17.56 -13.85
C GLY A 49 4.70 -18.94 -13.26
N GLN A 50 5.68 -18.99 -12.35
CA GLN A 50 6.06 -20.21 -11.63
C GLN A 50 4.97 -20.69 -10.68
N TYR A 51 4.19 -19.79 -10.08
CA TYR A 51 3.01 -20.16 -9.29
C TYR A 51 1.92 -20.79 -10.18
N GLY A 52 1.63 -20.16 -11.32
CA GLY A 52 0.64 -20.64 -12.28
C GLY A 52 -0.78 -20.09 -12.09
N VAL A 53 -1.75 -20.70 -12.80
CA VAL A 53 -3.14 -20.23 -12.84
C VAL A 53 -3.79 -20.41 -11.46
N GLY A 54 -4.52 -19.38 -11.00
CA GLY A 54 -5.23 -19.40 -9.72
C GLY A 54 -4.50 -18.67 -8.58
N MET A 55 -3.33 -18.09 -8.83
CA MET A 55 -2.71 -17.15 -7.89
C MET A 55 -3.70 -16.02 -7.56
N LYS A 56 -3.93 -15.80 -6.26
CA LYS A 56 -4.62 -14.59 -5.79
C LYS A 56 -3.58 -13.49 -5.62
N GLY A 57 -3.94 -12.26 -5.99
CA GLY A 57 -3.09 -11.09 -5.71
C GLY A 57 -2.82 -10.96 -4.21
N PRO A 58 -1.63 -10.47 -3.80
CA PRO A 58 -1.31 -10.31 -2.39
C PRO A 58 -2.22 -9.27 -1.72
N THR A 59 -2.59 -9.52 -0.47
CA THR A 59 -3.25 -8.54 0.39
C THR A 59 -2.25 -7.57 0.99
N LEU A 60 -2.71 -6.41 1.47
CA LEU A 60 -1.86 -5.40 2.10
C LEU A 60 -1.03 -5.96 3.26
N HIS A 61 -1.57 -6.94 4.00
CA HIS A 61 -0.93 -7.56 5.16
C HIS A 61 0.19 -8.55 4.78
N GLU A 62 0.17 -9.07 3.55
CA GLU A 62 1.18 -9.99 3.02
C GLU A 62 2.37 -9.24 2.41
N LEU A 63 2.32 -7.90 2.34
CA LEU A 63 3.41 -7.07 1.86
C LEU A 63 4.30 -6.65 3.06
N PRO A 64 5.43 -7.34 3.31
CA PRO A 64 6.17 -7.24 4.58
C PRO A 64 6.75 -5.84 4.83
N ASN A 65 7.14 -5.14 3.77
CA ASN A 65 7.69 -3.79 3.89
C ASN A 65 6.62 -2.75 4.21
N ILE A 66 5.42 -2.90 3.66
CA ILE A 66 4.30 -1.99 3.95
C ILE A 66 3.75 -2.25 5.35
N LYS A 67 3.54 -3.52 5.72
CA LYS A 67 3.14 -3.90 7.08
C LYS A 67 4.10 -3.33 8.13
N ARG A 68 5.41 -3.54 7.96
CA ARG A 68 6.44 -3.04 8.88
C ARG A 68 6.47 -1.51 8.95
N THR A 69 6.28 -0.83 7.83
CA THR A 69 6.27 0.64 7.78
C THR A 69 5.04 1.20 8.51
N LEU A 70 3.86 0.59 8.30
CA LEU A 70 2.63 0.94 9.01
C LEU A 70 2.75 0.67 10.52
N GLU A 71 3.26 -0.49 10.93
CA GLU A 71 3.48 -0.83 12.35
C GLU A 71 4.42 0.17 13.03
N ARG A 72 5.52 0.55 12.35
CA ARG A 72 6.44 1.57 12.85
C ARG A 72 5.78 2.94 12.96
N ALA A 73 5.01 3.35 11.94
CA ALA A 73 4.29 4.63 11.96
C ALA A 73 3.27 4.68 13.12
N ILE A 74 2.50 3.62 13.33
CA ILE A 74 1.54 3.50 14.44
C ILE A 74 2.26 3.56 15.80
N SER A 75 3.35 2.81 15.95
CA SER A 75 4.14 2.79 17.19
C SER A 75 4.76 4.15 17.50
N LEU A 76 5.33 4.83 16.49
CA LEU A 76 5.90 6.17 16.64
C LEU A 76 4.82 7.17 17.05
N ASN A 77 3.67 7.12 16.38
CA ASN A 77 2.53 7.99 16.66
C ASN A 77 2.07 7.84 18.12
N GLY A 78 1.88 6.60 18.59
CA GLY A 78 1.54 6.33 19.99
C GLY A 78 2.59 6.86 20.97
N ASN A 79 3.88 6.73 20.64
CA ASN A 79 4.95 7.26 21.48
C ASN A 79 4.92 8.80 21.62
N ILE A 80 4.65 9.51 20.52
CA ILE A 80 4.54 10.97 20.48
C ILE A 80 3.36 11.44 21.32
N TYR A 81 2.16 10.84 21.14
CA TYR A 81 0.96 11.28 21.88
C TYR A 81 0.99 10.90 23.36
N ASN A 82 1.69 9.82 23.74
CA ASN A 82 1.78 9.39 25.15
C ASN A 82 2.83 10.17 25.97
N ARG A 83 3.68 10.97 25.34
CA ARG A 83 4.70 11.80 26.03
C ARG A 83 4.40 13.28 25.83
N SER A 84 3.98 13.97 26.89
CA SER A 84 3.59 15.39 26.86
C SER A 84 4.64 16.31 26.21
N GLY A 85 5.94 16.10 26.50
CA GLY A 85 7.03 16.85 25.88
C GLY A 85 7.10 16.65 24.36
N LEU A 86 6.99 15.40 23.89
CA LEU A 86 7.00 15.08 22.45
C LEU A 86 5.74 15.58 21.75
N LEU A 87 4.57 15.46 22.40
CA LEU A 87 3.31 15.98 21.90
C LEU A 87 3.35 17.51 21.73
N ASN A 88 3.86 18.22 22.73
CA ASN A 88 3.97 19.68 22.67
C ASN A 88 4.96 20.12 21.59
N MET A 89 6.10 19.44 21.45
CA MET A 89 7.04 19.69 20.36
C MET A 89 6.38 19.44 19.00
N MET A 90 5.72 18.29 18.83
CA MET A 90 5.00 17.98 17.59
C MET A 90 3.99 19.07 17.24
N ARG A 91 3.14 19.48 18.19
CA ARG A 91 2.15 20.55 17.99
C ARG A 91 2.77 21.89 17.64
N GLN A 92 3.93 22.22 18.22
CA GLN A 92 4.66 23.44 17.87
C GLN A 92 5.20 23.38 16.45
N PHE A 93 5.76 22.23 16.03
CA PHE A 93 6.30 22.04 14.67
C PHE A 93 5.21 21.95 13.59
N THR A 94 4.06 21.33 13.89
CA THR A 94 2.98 21.12 12.92
C THR A 94 1.97 22.26 12.90
N GLY A 95 2.12 23.27 13.76
CA GLY A 95 1.14 24.35 13.91
C GLY A 95 -0.22 23.84 14.39
N GLN A 96 -0.22 22.97 15.41
CA GLN A 96 -1.38 22.29 15.97
C GLN A 96 -2.08 21.31 15.01
N ARG A 97 -1.42 20.89 13.92
CA ARG A 97 -1.95 19.84 13.04
C ARG A 97 -1.61 18.46 13.58
N GLU A 98 -2.61 17.60 13.68
CA GLU A 98 -2.46 16.22 14.13
C GLU A 98 -1.83 15.35 13.02
N LEU A 99 -0.95 14.41 13.40
CA LEU A 99 -0.26 13.52 12.44
C LEU A 99 -1.20 12.55 11.72
N LEU A 100 -2.26 12.14 12.39
CA LEU A 100 -3.37 11.35 11.85
C LEU A 100 -4.64 12.05 12.31
N ARG A 101 -5.72 12.04 11.52
CA ARG A 101 -7.02 12.50 12.05
C ARG A 101 -7.37 11.61 13.24
N PRO A 102 -7.38 12.12 14.48
CA PRO A 102 -7.81 11.31 15.60
C PRO A 102 -9.26 10.91 15.32
N ALA A 103 -9.60 9.63 15.48
CA ALA A 103 -11.00 9.25 15.58
C ALA A 103 -11.61 10.15 16.68
N LYS A 104 -12.77 10.77 16.41
CA LYS A 104 -13.44 11.62 17.41
C LYS A 104 -13.76 10.78 18.65
N THR A 105 -12.86 10.78 19.64
CA THR A 105 -13.15 10.21 20.95
C THR A 105 -13.92 11.25 21.74
N ARG A 106 -15.20 10.97 21.97
CA ARG A 106 -16.09 11.82 22.78
C ARG A 106 -15.70 11.72 24.25
N PHE A 107 -14.71 12.48 24.68
CA PHE A 107 -14.58 12.80 26.10
C PHE A 107 -14.95 14.27 26.27
N ALA A 108 -16.13 14.50 26.84
CA ALA A 108 -16.61 15.81 27.24
C ALA A 108 -15.93 16.17 28.57
N THR A 109 -15.05 17.16 28.58
CA THR A 109 -14.57 17.76 29.83
C THR A 109 -15.67 18.68 30.35
N VAL A 110 -16.42 18.24 31.35
CA VAL A 110 -17.27 19.13 32.15
C VAL A 110 -16.35 19.94 33.04
N SER A 111 -16.17 21.22 32.72
CA SER A 111 -15.51 22.18 33.61
C SER A 111 -16.56 22.66 34.62
N SER A 112 -16.57 22.10 35.83
CA SER A 112 -17.37 22.68 36.92
C SER A 112 -16.69 23.96 37.41
N HIS A 113 -17.31 25.08 37.08
CA HIS A 113 -17.09 26.38 37.68
C HIS A 113 -17.21 26.26 39.22
N TYR A 114 -16.14 26.55 39.96
CA TYR A 114 -16.25 26.90 41.38
C TYR A 114 -16.14 28.42 41.49
N ARG A 115 -17.28 29.05 41.77
CA ARG A 115 -17.37 30.35 42.42
C ARG A 115 -17.92 30.05 43.82
N ASP A 116 -17.15 30.37 44.84
CA ASP A 116 -17.55 31.01 46.09
C ASP A 116 -16.28 31.47 46.82
#